data_AF-A0AAV3SQW3-F1
#
_entry.id   AF-A0AAV3SQW3-F1
#
_cell.length_a   1.000
_cell.length_b   1.000
_cell.length_c   1.000
_cell.angle_alpha   90.00
_cell.angle_beta   90.00
_cell.angle_gamma   90.00
#
_symmetry.space_group_name_H-M   'P 1'
#
loop_
_entity.id
_entity.type
_entity.pdbx_description
1 polymer ?
#
loop_
_entity_poly.entity_id
_entity_poly.type
_entity_poly.pdbx_seq_one_letter_code
_entity_poly.pdbx_strand_id
1 'polypeptide(L)'
;MTPNADAAAEGDDAASMSRRGFFRAGAAGAAVATGVAAGSGTAAAQYDGWLEGVSNYDGTHDYRGQDEVAVEVGAGENGLRFGPAAILIDPGATVVWEWTGAGGNHNIVADDGTFDSGSAVGEEGTTFEYTFADAADGDTFNYYCGPHQAVGMKGVVAVGSVDDDLVDPQAEGGSGSGGSGGPAGYGDWFENVGNYEGTRDLRGQSEVTVSVGAGENGLLFDPPAILVDQGTTVIWEWTGAGGGHNVVEENEAFSSGSPAEEEGTTFEHTFADASEGDVFRYACEPHQAVGMKGAVAVGAVDDQLIGGEGGSGGEGSSGGGSSLSASDIGTLALGFGLAGALLVPLFYAAHRKADRNA
;
A
#
# COMPACT_ATOMS: atom_id res chain seq x y z
N MET A 1 52.14 28.71 -38.47
CA MET A 1 51.83 29.75 -39.47
C MET A 1 50.33 29.83 -39.61
N THR A 2 49.80 31.04 -39.57
CA THR A 2 48.39 31.42 -39.75
C THR A 2 48.05 31.57 -41.25
N PRO A 3 46.83 31.98 -41.63
CA PRO A 3 45.55 31.28 -41.44
C PRO A 3 44.80 31.20 -42.81
N ASN A 4 43.50 30.94 -42.80
CA ASN A 4 42.59 31.59 -43.75
C ASN A 4 41.22 31.82 -43.13
N ALA A 5 40.55 32.89 -43.55
CA ALA A 5 39.28 33.38 -43.01
C ALA A 5 38.27 33.65 -44.17
N ASP A 6 37.25 34.47 -43.88
CA ASP A 6 36.14 34.90 -44.76
C ASP A 6 35.02 33.86 -45.03
N ALA A 7 33.74 34.22 -45.06
CA ALA A 7 33.09 35.53 -44.81
C ALA A 7 31.63 35.36 -44.32
N ALA A 8 31.03 36.46 -43.85
CA ALA A 8 29.61 36.56 -43.48
C ALA A 8 28.88 37.65 -44.30
N ALA A 9 27.55 37.55 -44.40
CA ALA A 9 26.59 38.62 -44.78
C ALA A 9 25.18 38.18 -44.28
N GLU A 10 24.45 38.92 -43.42
CA GLU A 10 23.48 40.02 -43.74
C GLU A 10 22.26 39.54 -44.56
N GLY A 11 20.97 39.83 -44.30
CA GLY A 11 20.20 40.61 -43.29
C GLY A 11 18.72 40.11 -43.30
N ASP A 12 17.64 40.73 -42.78
CA ASP A 12 17.38 41.98 -42.03
C ASP A 12 15.97 41.91 -41.33
N ASP A 13 15.58 42.95 -40.57
CA ASP A 13 14.33 43.15 -39.81
C ASP A 13 12.97 43.18 -40.58
N ALA A 14 11.86 42.88 -39.87
CA ALA A 14 10.66 43.75 -39.82
C ALA A 14 9.62 43.34 -38.74
N ALA A 15 9.15 44.31 -37.94
CA ALA A 15 8.11 44.12 -36.93
C ALA A 15 6.69 44.52 -37.42
N SER A 16 5.64 44.08 -36.73
CA SER A 16 4.32 44.74 -36.78
C SER A 16 3.67 44.84 -35.40
N MET A 17 2.98 45.95 -35.14
CA MET A 17 2.50 46.34 -33.80
C MET A 17 0.97 46.42 -33.71
N SER A 18 0.47 46.01 -32.53
CA SER A 18 -0.64 46.58 -31.77
C SER A 18 -2.05 46.67 -32.40
N ARG A 19 -3.05 46.18 -31.65
CA ARG A 19 -4.31 46.92 -31.45
C ARG A 19 -4.69 46.92 -29.96
N ARG A 20 -4.96 48.11 -29.43
CA ARG A 20 -5.34 48.38 -28.04
C ARG A 20 -6.85 48.26 -27.81
N GLY A 21 -7.21 47.92 -26.57
CA GLY A 21 -8.45 48.34 -25.92
C GLY A 21 -9.61 47.34 -26.04
N PHE A 22 -10.58 47.34 -25.13
CA PHE A 22 -10.78 48.17 -23.92
C PHE A 22 -11.87 47.49 -23.08
N PHE A 23 -11.80 47.58 -21.75
CA PHE A 23 -12.92 47.75 -20.79
C PHE A 23 -12.56 47.19 -19.40
N ARG A 24 -12.74 48.04 -18.38
CA ARG A 24 -12.84 47.63 -16.97
C ARG A 24 -14.33 47.52 -16.61
N ALA A 25 -14.70 46.49 -15.86
CA ALA A 25 -15.78 46.55 -14.87
C ALA A 25 -15.53 45.43 -13.85
N GLY A 26 -15.65 45.71 -12.55
CA GLY A 26 -15.49 44.72 -11.50
C GLY A 26 -16.82 44.37 -10.85
N ALA A 27 -16.89 43.19 -10.25
CA ALA A 27 -17.89 42.80 -9.25
C ALA A 27 -17.26 41.78 -8.30
N ALA A 28 -17.75 41.74 -7.06
CA ALA A 28 -17.15 40.94 -5.98
C ALA A 28 -17.89 39.62 -5.73
N GLY A 29 -17.18 38.66 -5.16
CA GLY A 29 -17.74 37.65 -4.26
C GLY A 29 -18.25 36.35 -4.89
N ALA A 30 -17.49 35.27 -4.67
CA ALA A 30 -17.98 34.00 -4.11
C ALA A 30 -16.76 33.08 -3.88
N ALA A 31 -16.49 32.70 -2.63
CA ALA A 31 -15.56 31.60 -2.37
C ALA A 31 -16.31 30.29 -2.63
N VAL A 32 -15.81 29.49 -3.57
CA VAL A 32 -16.31 28.13 -3.80
C VAL A 32 -15.25 27.17 -3.27
N ALA A 33 -15.52 26.57 -2.10
CA ALA A 33 -14.70 25.50 -1.58
C ALA A 33 -14.97 24.25 -2.43
N THR A 34 -14.14 24.05 -3.45
CA THR A 34 -14.15 22.80 -4.23
C THR A 34 -13.32 21.78 -3.47
N GLY A 35 -13.98 20.95 -2.67
CA GLY A 35 -13.33 19.81 -2.04
C GLY A 35 -12.79 18.88 -3.12
N VAL A 36 -11.47 18.72 -3.15
CA VAL A 36 -10.84 17.66 -3.94
C VAL A 36 -11.17 16.36 -3.23
N ALA A 37 -12.05 15.56 -3.83
CA ALA A 37 -12.17 14.17 -3.45
C ALA A 37 -10.88 13.47 -3.88
N ALA A 38 -10.01 13.15 -2.91
CA ALA A 38 -8.88 12.26 -3.14
C ALA A 38 -9.44 10.87 -3.45
N GLY A 39 -9.55 10.56 -4.73
CA GLY A 39 -9.95 9.24 -5.19
C GLY A 39 -8.78 8.28 -5.03
N SER A 40 -8.91 7.35 -4.09
CA SER A 40 -8.39 5.97 -4.17
C SER A 40 -7.28 5.73 -5.21
N GLY A 41 -6.03 5.92 -4.79
CA GLY A 41 -4.85 5.43 -5.50
C GLY A 41 -4.69 3.92 -5.32
N THR A 42 -5.71 3.14 -5.70
CA THR A 42 -5.67 1.67 -5.65
C THR A 42 -4.75 1.13 -6.72
N ALA A 43 -3.82 0.21 -6.37
CA ALA A 43 -3.07 -0.81 -7.14
C ALA A 43 -2.73 -0.60 -8.65
N ALA A 44 -3.66 -0.08 -9.45
CA ALA A 44 -3.57 0.26 -10.87
C ALA A 44 -2.41 1.20 -11.28
N ALA A 45 -1.70 1.83 -10.34
CA ALA A 45 -0.50 2.60 -10.65
C ALA A 45 0.77 1.73 -10.77
N GLN A 46 0.79 0.56 -10.12
CA GLN A 46 1.95 -0.33 -10.10
C GLN A 46 2.18 -0.95 -11.48
N TYR A 47 3.45 -1.11 -11.86
CA TYR A 47 3.88 -1.69 -13.14
C TYR A 47 3.23 -1.03 -14.38
N ASP A 48 3.09 0.31 -14.36
CA ASP A 48 2.39 1.10 -15.39
C ASP A 48 0.95 0.61 -15.68
N GLY A 49 0.29 0.04 -14.66
CA GLY A 49 -1.05 -0.55 -14.79
C GLY A 49 -1.07 -1.91 -15.51
N TRP A 50 0.08 -2.57 -15.70
CA TRP A 50 0.16 -3.88 -16.37
C TRP A 50 -0.79 -4.92 -15.76
N LEU A 51 -0.90 -4.94 -14.43
CA LEU A 51 -1.73 -5.86 -13.67
C LEU A 51 -3.17 -5.37 -13.46
N GLU A 52 -3.60 -4.28 -14.11
CA GLU A 52 -5.01 -3.88 -14.12
C GLU A 52 -5.91 -5.03 -14.61
N GLY A 53 -6.88 -5.41 -13.78
CA GLY A 53 -7.82 -6.50 -14.07
C GLY A 53 -7.29 -7.91 -13.78
N VAL A 54 -6.05 -8.06 -13.30
CA VAL A 54 -5.52 -9.35 -12.83
C VAL A 54 -6.17 -9.67 -11.48
N SER A 55 -7.23 -10.48 -11.53
CA SER A 55 -8.13 -10.75 -10.39
C SER A 55 -7.55 -11.49 -9.17
N ASN A 56 -6.26 -11.84 -9.19
CA ASN A 56 -5.48 -12.37 -8.07
C ASN A 56 -4.17 -11.61 -7.87
N TYR A 57 -4.10 -10.38 -8.38
CA TYR A 57 -3.10 -9.42 -7.95
C TYR A 57 -3.65 -8.71 -6.71
N ASP A 58 -3.05 -9.07 -5.60
CA ASP A 58 -3.21 -8.51 -4.25
C ASP A 58 -2.00 -7.60 -3.95
N GLY A 59 -0.80 -8.02 -4.36
CA GLY A 59 0.35 -7.15 -4.63
C GLY A 59 1.58 -7.95 -5.09
N THR A 60 2.79 -7.46 -4.82
CA THR A 60 4.02 -8.20 -5.12
C THR A 60 4.49 -8.97 -3.90
N HIS A 61 4.74 -10.26 -4.10
CA HIS A 61 5.11 -11.19 -3.04
C HIS A 61 6.64 -11.23 -2.90
N ASP A 62 7.17 -11.04 -1.70
CA ASP A 62 8.62 -10.94 -1.48
C ASP A 62 9.29 -12.32 -1.33
N TYR A 63 10.14 -12.65 -2.30
CA TYR A 63 10.98 -13.86 -2.33
C TYR A 63 12.48 -13.52 -2.29
N ARG A 64 12.86 -12.32 -1.87
CA ARG A 64 14.28 -11.98 -1.65
C ARG A 64 14.89 -12.89 -0.57
N GLY A 65 16.17 -13.17 -0.69
CA GLY A 65 16.88 -14.20 0.06
C GLY A 65 16.70 -15.63 -0.48
N GLN A 66 15.96 -15.84 -1.58
CA GLN A 66 15.77 -17.15 -2.20
C GLN A 66 16.49 -17.22 -3.56
N ASP A 67 17.36 -18.23 -3.74
CA ASP A 67 18.07 -18.48 -5.00
C ASP A 67 17.13 -18.98 -6.13
N GLU A 68 15.98 -19.56 -5.75
CA GLU A 68 14.99 -20.17 -6.64
C GLU A 68 13.56 -19.91 -6.13
N VAL A 69 12.63 -19.53 -7.03
CA VAL A 69 11.25 -19.14 -6.70
C VAL A 69 10.27 -19.85 -7.64
N ALA A 70 9.23 -20.47 -7.07
CA ALA A 70 8.20 -21.17 -7.84
C ALA A 70 7.01 -20.25 -8.16
N VAL A 71 6.47 -20.35 -9.39
CA VAL A 71 5.22 -19.69 -9.81
C VAL A 71 4.30 -20.72 -10.48
N GLU A 72 3.09 -20.87 -9.95
CA GLU A 72 2.07 -21.74 -10.53
C GLU A 72 1.59 -21.21 -11.89
N VAL A 73 1.51 -22.10 -12.88
CA VAL A 73 0.93 -21.86 -14.21
C VAL A 73 -0.40 -22.60 -14.28
N GLY A 74 -1.49 -21.84 -14.24
CA GLY A 74 -2.84 -22.38 -14.13
C GLY A 74 -3.38 -22.32 -12.70
N ALA A 75 -3.14 -21.22 -12.00
CA ALA A 75 -3.63 -20.98 -10.64
C ALA A 75 -5.12 -20.56 -10.59
N GLY A 76 -5.70 -20.65 -9.39
CA GLY A 76 -7.07 -20.23 -9.08
C GLY A 76 -8.19 -21.11 -9.65
N GLU A 77 -9.44 -20.82 -9.28
CA GLU A 77 -10.61 -21.70 -9.51
C GLU A 77 -10.85 -22.12 -10.97
N ASN A 78 -10.43 -21.30 -11.94
CA ASN A 78 -10.57 -21.57 -13.38
C ASN A 78 -9.26 -22.05 -14.04
N GLY A 79 -8.14 -22.03 -13.34
CA GLY A 79 -6.80 -22.33 -13.87
C GLY A 79 -6.30 -21.35 -14.95
N LEU A 80 -6.72 -20.07 -14.91
CA LEU A 80 -6.39 -19.06 -15.93
C LEU A 80 -5.54 -17.91 -15.36
N ARG A 81 -4.66 -18.21 -14.42
CA ARG A 81 -3.85 -17.23 -13.67
C ARG A 81 -2.42 -17.76 -13.47
N PHE A 82 -1.51 -16.83 -13.19
CA PHE A 82 -0.24 -17.15 -12.53
C PHE A 82 -0.41 -16.98 -11.02
N GLY A 83 0.26 -17.81 -10.22
CA GLY A 83 0.17 -17.80 -8.75
C GLY A 83 1.55 -17.84 -8.09
N PRO A 84 1.96 -16.80 -7.35
CA PRO A 84 1.34 -15.47 -7.25
C PRO A 84 1.37 -14.70 -8.59
N ALA A 85 0.68 -13.55 -8.65
CA ALA A 85 0.63 -12.72 -9.85
C ALA A 85 1.89 -11.86 -10.04
N ALA A 86 2.54 -11.44 -8.96
CA ALA A 86 3.80 -10.70 -9.02
C ALA A 86 4.74 -11.15 -7.91
N ILE A 87 6.04 -11.24 -8.22
CA ILE A 87 7.09 -11.63 -7.27
C ILE A 87 8.23 -10.62 -7.27
N LEU A 88 8.87 -10.44 -6.11
CA LEU A 88 10.09 -9.67 -5.93
C LEU A 88 11.23 -10.63 -5.59
N ILE A 89 12.32 -10.59 -6.35
CA ILE A 89 13.45 -11.52 -6.22
C ILE A 89 14.79 -10.78 -6.09
N ASP A 90 15.81 -11.47 -5.60
CA ASP A 90 17.18 -10.93 -5.63
C ASP A 90 17.77 -10.95 -7.05
N PRO A 91 18.66 -9.99 -7.40
CA PRO A 91 19.48 -10.06 -8.61
C PRO A 91 20.20 -11.42 -8.74
N GLY A 92 19.94 -12.12 -9.85
CA GLY A 92 20.52 -13.44 -10.12
C GLY A 92 19.72 -14.65 -9.64
N ALA A 93 18.58 -14.46 -8.97
CA ALA A 93 17.69 -15.58 -8.62
C ALA A 93 17.04 -16.23 -9.86
N THR A 94 16.57 -17.47 -9.69
CA THR A 94 15.90 -18.27 -10.74
C THR A 94 14.41 -18.35 -10.48
N VAL A 95 13.58 -18.10 -11.49
CA VAL A 95 12.14 -18.32 -11.40
C VAL A 95 11.77 -19.58 -12.16
N VAL A 96 11.01 -20.45 -11.51
CA VAL A 96 10.53 -21.73 -12.03
C VAL A 96 9.02 -21.69 -12.12
N TRP A 97 8.50 -21.65 -13.35
CA TRP A 97 7.08 -21.73 -13.63
C TRP A 97 6.65 -23.20 -13.73
N GLU A 98 5.76 -23.67 -12.85
CA GLU A 98 5.28 -25.06 -12.79
C GLU A 98 3.79 -25.17 -13.17
N TRP A 99 3.45 -26.07 -14.08
CA TRP A 99 2.08 -26.26 -14.56
C TRP A 99 1.24 -27.11 -13.60
N THR A 100 0.13 -26.55 -13.13
CA THR A 100 -0.87 -27.26 -12.30
C THR A 100 -1.75 -28.23 -13.10
N GLY A 101 -1.66 -28.21 -14.43
CA GLY A 101 -2.56 -28.92 -15.34
C GLY A 101 -3.97 -28.32 -15.46
N ALA A 102 -4.29 -27.24 -14.73
CA ALA A 102 -5.60 -26.61 -14.76
C ALA A 102 -5.73 -25.53 -15.86
N GLY A 103 -6.97 -25.30 -16.32
CA GLY A 103 -7.31 -24.25 -17.30
C GLY A 103 -6.88 -24.51 -18.75
N GLY A 104 -6.16 -25.59 -19.04
CA GLY A 104 -5.81 -26.01 -20.39
C GLY A 104 -4.37 -25.69 -20.79
N ASN A 105 -4.16 -25.22 -22.01
CA ASN A 105 -2.83 -24.95 -22.55
C ASN A 105 -2.35 -23.53 -22.22
N HIS A 106 -1.24 -23.42 -21.51
CA HIS A 106 -0.56 -22.17 -21.13
C HIS A 106 0.87 -22.10 -21.64
N ASN A 107 1.39 -20.89 -21.80
CA ASN A 107 2.81 -20.59 -21.94
C ASN A 107 3.17 -19.35 -21.12
N ILE A 108 4.45 -19.01 -21.07
CA ILE A 108 4.97 -17.80 -20.43
C ILE A 108 5.80 -17.05 -21.46
N VAL A 109 5.44 -15.80 -21.72
CA VAL A 109 6.16 -14.90 -22.65
C VAL A 109 6.39 -13.57 -21.96
N ALA A 110 7.65 -13.14 -21.86
CA ALA A 110 7.98 -11.79 -21.42
C ALA A 110 7.63 -10.76 -22.51
N ASP A 111 7.02 -9.64 -22.13
CA ASP A 111 6.54 -8.61 -23.07
C ASP A 111 7.70 -7.90 -23.80
N ASP A 112 8.87 -7.83 -23.16
CA ASP A 112 10.13 -7.32 -23.71
C ASP A 112 10.89 -8.35 -24.57
N GLY A 113 10.48 -9.62 -24.54
CA GLY A 113 11.15 -10.74 -25.22
C GLY A 113 12.33 -11.35 -24.47
N THR A 114 12.54 -11.05 -23.18
CA THR A 114 13.64 -11.60 -22.37
C THR A 114 13.54 -13.12 -22.17
N PHE A 115 12.32 -13.67 -22.07
CA PHE A 115 12.07 -15.12 -22.04
C PHE A 115 10.77 -15.52 -22.76
N ASP A 116 10.74 -16.74 -23.31
CA ASP A 116 9.57 -17.35 -23.97
C ASP A 116 9.63 -18.87 -23.75
N SER A 117 8.62 -19.44 -23.07
CA SER A 117 8.49 -20.89 -22.86
C SER A 117 8.04 -21.65 -24.12
N GLY A 118 7.75 -20.94 -25.21
CA GLY A 118 7.38 -21.46 -26.51
C GLY A 118 5.88 -21.72 -26.67
N SER A 119 5.55 -22.86 -27.27
CA SER A 119 4.15 -23.23 -27.57
C SER A 119 3.39 -23.63 -26.31
N ALA A 120 2.11 -23.24 -26.22
CA ALA A 120 1.31 -23.49 -25.04
C ALA A 120 1.04 -25.00 -24.78
N VAL A 121 1.31 -25.44 -23.56
CA VAL A 121 1.21 -26.83 -23.06
C VAL A 121 0.33 -26.87 -21.81
N GLY A 122 -0.22 -28.05 -21.49
CA GLY A 122 -1.17 -28.23 -20.37
C GLY A 122 -0.93 -29.52 -19.59
N GLU A 123 0.29 -30.05 -19.62
CA GLU A 123 0.69 -31.24 -18.87
C GLU A 123 1.15 -30.84 -17.46
N GLU A 124 0.49 -31.39 -16.45
CA GLU A 124 0.81 -31.17 -15.02
C GLU A 124 2.27 -31.57 -14.71
N GLY A 125 2.97 -30.76 -13.91
CA GLY A 125 4.39 -30.95 -13.59
C GLY A 125 5.35 -30.64 -14.75
N THR A 126 4.87 -30.01 -15.84
CA THR A 126 5.77 -29.32 -16.78
C THR A 126 6.39 -28.12 -16.06
N THR A 127 7.68 -27.87 -16.29
CA THR A 127 8.37 -26.68 -15.78
C THR A 127 9.01 -25.86 -16.90
N PHE A 128 9.16 -24.56 -16.65
CA PHE A 128 10.00 -23.64 -17.40
C PHE A 128 10.80 -22.80 -16.40
N GLU A 129 12.11 -22.65 -16.61
CA GLU A 129 13.03 -21.99 -15.68
C GLU A 129 13.75 -20.83 -16.38
N TYR A 130 13.95 -19.72 -15.66
CA TYR A 130 14.77 -18.60 -16.12
C TYR A 130 15.53 -17.94 -14.97
N THR A 131 16.85 -17.80 -15.12
CA THR A 131 17.73 -17.13 -14.15
C THR A 131 17.97 -15.68 -14.55
N PHE A 132 17.63 -14.74 -13.67
CA PHE A 132 17.77 -13.30 -13.89
C PHE A 132 19.20 -12.81 -13.62
N ALA A 133 20.19 -13.48 -14.23
CA ALA A 133 21.62 -13.32 -13.95
C ALA A 133 22.21 -11.95 -14.31
N ASP A 134 21.63 -11.27 -15.30
CA ASP A 134 22.05 -9.94 -15.77
C ASP A 134 21.08 -8.82 -15.30
N ALA A 135 20.05 -9.15 -14.52
CA ALA A 135 19.09 -8.17 -14.00
C ALA A 135 19.69 -7.36 -12.84
N ALA A 136 19.32 -6.08 -12.78
CA ALA A 136 19.76 -5.14 -11.77
C ALA A 136 18.64 -4.81 -10.77
N ASP A 137 19.06 -4.17 -9.69
CA ASP A 137 18.19 -3.51 -8.72
C ASP A 137 17.26 -2.48 -9.41
N GLY A 138 15.95 -2.63 -9.24
CA GLY A 138 14.92 -1.81 -9.87
C GLY A 138 14.34 -2.35 -11.19
N ASP A 139 14.88 -3.45 -11.74
CA ASP A 139 14.36 -4.03 -12.99
C ASP A 139 13.01 -4.75 -12.79
N THR A 140 12.11 -4.64 -13.77
CA THR A 140 10.79 -5.30 -13.77
C THR A 140 10.51 -5.97 -15.11
N PHE A 141 10.07 -7.23 -15.07
CA PHE A 141 9.82 -8.08 -16.24
C PHE A 141 8.35 -8.49 -16.28
N ASN A 142 7.56 -7.75 -17.07
CA ASN A 142 6.17 -8.04 -17.35
C ASN A 142 6.04 -9.28 -18.25
N TYR A 143 5.20 -10.24 -17.89
CA TYR A 143 4.96 -11.45 -18.69
C TYR A 143 3.48 -11.85 -18.78
N TYR A 144 3.15 -12.68 -19.77
CA TYR A 144 1.78 -13.13 -20.03
C TYR A 144 1.70 -14.53 -20.63
N CYS A 145 0.52 -15.15 -20.53
CA CYS A 145 0.16 -16.36 -21.26
C CYS A 145 -0.51 -15.98 -22.59
N GLY A 146 0.09 -16.32 -23.72
CA GLY A 146 -0.35 -15.91 -25.05
C GLY A 146 -1.83 -16.23 -25.37
N PRO A 147 -2.30 -17.47 -25.14
CA PRO A 147 -3.72 -17.83 -25.29
C PRO A 147 -4.69 -17.07 -24.36
N HIS A 148 -4.22 -16.60 -23.20
CA HIS A 148 -5.07 -16.12 -22.10
C HIS A 148 -4.80 -14.66 -21.67
N GLN A 149 -3.92 -13.94 -22.37
CA GLN A 149 -3.59 -12.52 -22.12
C GLN A 149 -4.86 -11.64 -22.11
N ALA A 150 -5.79 -11.89 -23.04
CA ALA A 150 -7.05 -11.15 -23.18
C ALA A 150 -8.05 -11.37 -22.01
N VAL A 151 -7.82 -12.36 -21.15
CA VAL A 151 -8.62 -12.60 -19.93
C VAL A 151 -7.83 -12.32 -18.65
N GLY A 152 -6.68 -11.64 -18.76
CA GLY A 152 -5.90 -11.19 -17.60
C GLY A 152 -4.88 -12.20 -17.06
N MET A 153 -4.51 -13.23 -17.83
CA MET A 153 -3.41 -14.14 -17.42
C MET A 153 -2.05 -13.47 -17.70
N LYS A 154 -1.66 -12.58 -16.78
CA LYS A 154 -0.43 -11.80 -16.76
C LYS A 154 0.27 -11.95 -15.41
N GLY A 155 1.56 -11.69 -15.36
CA GLY A 155 2.30 -11.53 -14.12
C GLY A 155 3.52 -10.62 -14.28
N VAL A 156 4.27 -10.44 -13.19
CA VAL A 156 5.51 -9.64 -13.15
C VAL A 156 6.58 -10.33 -12.29
N VAL A 157 7.84 -10.22 -12.71
CA VAL A 157 9.02 -10.45 -11.86
C VAL A 157 9.70 -9.10 -11.64
N ALA A 158 9.78 -8.64 -10.40
CA ALA A 158 10.52 -7.46 -9.96
C ALA A 158 11.85 -7.89 -9.31
N VAL A 159 12.89 -7.06 -9.41
CA VAL A 159 14.24 -7.42 -8.96
C VAL A 159 14.82 -6.37 -8.00
N GLY A 160 15.27 -6.80 -6.82
CA GLY A 160 16.01 -5.99 -5.85
C GLY A 160 15.14 -5.13 -4.90
N SER A 161 15.48 -3.85 -4.83
CA SER A 161 14.80 -2.80 -4.06
C SER A 161 14.01 -1.91 -5.02
N VAL A 162 12.83 -2.40 -5.42
CA VAL A 162 11.84 -1.58 -6.13
C VAL A 162 11.15 -0.62 -5.16
N ASP A 163 10.76 0.58 -5.63
CA ASP A 163 10.13 1.63 -4.80
C ASP A 163 8.96 1.08 -3.97
N ASP A 164 8.85 1.49 -2.70
CA ASP A 164 8.04 0.85 -1.65
C ASP A 164 6.52 0.80 -1.90
N ASP A 165 6.03 1.43 -2.97
CA ASP A 165 4.68 1.31 -3.50
C ASP A 165 4.38 -0.11 -4.08
N LEU A 166 5.07 -1.19 -3.69
CA LEU A 166 5.07 -2.45 -4.46
C LEU A 166 4.79 -3.79 -3.72
N VAL A 167 4.84 -3.92 -2.40
CA VAL A 167 4.72 -5.25 -1.72
C VAL A 167 3.37 -5.48 -1.02
N ASP A 168 2.78 -6.68 -1.20
CA ASP A 168 1.64 -7.21 -0.42
C ASP A 168 2.02 -8.60 0.14
N PRO A 169 1.82 -8.89 1.43
CA PRO A 169 2.59 -9.93 2.12
C PRO A 169 1.98 -11.34 2.13
N GLN A 170 1.18 -11.78 1.13
CA GLN A 170 0.25 -12.91 1.36
C GLN A 170 0.16 -14.06 0.32
N ALA A 171 1.27 -14.72 -0.01
CA ALA A 171 1.26 -16.11 -0.53
C ALA A 171 2.43 -16.98 -0.01
N GLU A 172 2.07 -17.99 0.79
CA GLU A 172 2.98 -18.93 1.46
C GLU A 172 3.07 -20.29 0.75
N GLY A 173 4.26 -20.92 0.81
CA GLY A 173 4.43 -22.39 0.75
C GLY A 173 5.33 -22.93 -0.38
N GLY A 174 6.45 -23.65 -0.11
CA GLY A 174 7.09 -23.90 1.18
C GLY A 174 8.12 -25.05 1.20
N SER A 175 8.56 -25.40 2.42
CA SER A 175 9.42 -26.57 2.78
C SER A 175 10.96 -26.45 2.64
N GLY A 176 11.58 -25.60 3.46
CA GLY A 176 12.99 -25.70 3.85
C GLY A 176 13.18 -25.60 5.37
N SER A 177 13.46 -26.71 6.07
CA SER A 177 13.62 -26.70 7.55
C SER A 177 14.97 -26.12 7.97
N GLY A 178 15.02 -24.93 8.60
CA GLY A 178 16.32 -24.36 8.97
C GLY A 178 16.42 -23.01 9.72
N GLY A 179 15.64 -22.73 10.77
CA GLY A 179 16.03 -21.75 11.80
C GLY A 179 14.98 -20.71 12.22
N SER A 180 14.86 -20.46 13.53
CA SER A 180 14.02 -19.39 14.13
C SER A 180 14.39 -18.01 13.63
N GLY A 181 13.36 -17.16 13.50
CA GLY A 181 13.49 -15.74 13.22
C GLY A 181 12.21 -15.20 12.58
N GLY A 182 11.19 -14.90 13.40
CA GLY A 182 10.06 -14.09 12.96
C GLY A 182 10.49 -12.70 12.42
N PRO A 183 9.57 -11.91 11.83
CA PRO A 183 9.87 -10.72 11.04
C PRO A 183 10.88 -9.78 11.75
N ALA A 184 11.86 -9.34 10.96
CA ALA A 184 13.11 -8.78 11.45
C ALA A 184 12.87 -7.58 12.38
N GLY A 185 13.21 -7.73 13.66
CA GLY A 185 13.05 -6.72 14.71
C GLY A 185 12.16 -7.15 15.87
N TYR A 186 11.09 -7.92 15.62
CA TYR A 186 10.27 -8.52 16.69
C TYR A 186 10.62 -9.99 16.95
N GLY A 187 11.15 -10.70 15.96
CA GLY A 187 11.35 -12.14 16.06
C GLY A 187 10.04 -12.85 16.37
N ASP A 188 10.10 -13.86 17.23
CA ASP A 188 8.99 -14.77 17.52
C ASP A 188 7.90 -14.13 18.45
N TRP A 189 7.94 -12.80 18.66
CA TRP A 189 7.02 -12.09 19.57
C TRP A 189 5.55 -12.19 19.14
N PHE A 190 5.27 -12.06 17.84
CA PHE A 190 3.91 -11.99 17.30
C PHE A 190 3.31 -13.34 16.86
N GLU A 191 4.03 -14.47 17.02
CA GLU A 191 3.61 -15.81 16.54
C GLU A 191 2.19 -16.28 16.93
N ASN A 192 1.61 -15.71 18.00
CA ASN A 192 0.27 -16.05 18.49
C ASN A 192 -0.70 -14.86 18.52
N VAL A 193 -0.43 -13.79 17.76
CA VAL A 193 -1.22 -12.55 17.75
C VAL A 193 -2.06 -12.49 16.48
N GLY A 194 -3.32 -12.94 16.55
CA GLY A 194 -4.17 -13.21 15.38
C GLY A 194 -4.70 -12.00 14.60
N ASN A 195 -4.16 -10.80 14.80
CA ASN A 195 -4.40 -9.61 13.98
C ASN A 195 -3.09 -8.89 13.60
N TYR A 196 -1.92 -9.50 13.84
CA TYR A 196 -0.64 -8.95 13.42
C TYR A 196 -0.36 -9.35 11.97
N GLU A 197 -0.65 -8.43 11.06
CA GLU A 197 -0.29 -8.53 9.64
C GLU A 197 0.92 -7.63 9.29
N GLY A 198 1.53 -6.96 10.28
CA GLY A 198 2.61 -5.98 10.10
C GLY A 198 2.52 -4.80 11.09
N THR A 199 3.46 -3.86 10.99
CA THR A 199 3.53 -2.64 11.83
C THR A 199 2.99 -1.43 11.09
N ARG A 200 1.88 -0.88 11.56
CA ARG A 200 1.28 0.28 10.92
C ARG A 200 2.18 1.52 11.03
N ASP A 201 2.53 2.15 9.92
CA ASP A 201 3.24 3.43 9.95
C ASP A 201 2.30 4.53 10.44
N LEU A 202 2.71 5.20 11.51
CA LEU A 202 2.01 6.34 12.09
C LEU A 202 2.99 7.52 12.32
N ARG A 203 4.16 7.53 11.65
CA ARG A 203 5.05 8.69 11.60
C ARG A 203 4.33 9.93 11.06
N GLY A 204 4.87 11.11 11.36
CA GLY A 204 4.22 12.41 11.12
C GLY A 204 3.08 12.76 12.07
N GLN A 205 2.66 11.86 12.97
CA GLN A 205 1.60 12.11 13.96
C GLN A 205 2.18 12.35 15.37
N SER A 206 1.77 13.45 16.00
CA SER A 206 2.18 13.80 17.36
C SER A 206 1.45 13.00 18.44
N GLU A 207 0.25 12.51 18.14
CA GLU A 207 -0.60 11.69 19.01
C GLU A 207 -1.20 10.56 18.17
N VAL A 208 -1.17 9.33 18.70
CA VAL A 208 -1.72 8.13 18.04
C VAL A 208 -2.50 7.28 19.04
N THR A 209 -3.54 6.58 18.59
CA THR A 209 -4.40 5.76 19.46
C THR A 209 -4.25 4.27 19.16
N VAL A 210 -4.13 3.45 20.22
CA VAL A 210 -4.22 1.99 20.19
C VAL A 210 -5.43 1.55 21.02
N SER A 211 -6.32 0.77 20.42
CA SER A 211 -7.48 0.21 21.11
C SER A 211 -7.06 -0.95 22.03
N VAL A 212 -7.51 -0.93 23.28
CA VAL A 212 -7.32 -2.00 24.26
C VAL A 212 -8.62 -2.78 24.42
N GLY A 213 -8.59 -4.07 24.09
CA GLY A 213 -9.78 -4.91 24.04
C GLY A 213 -10.40 -4.97 22.64
N ALA A 214 -9.58 -5.09 21.61
CA ALA A 214 -10.01 -5.23 20.22
C ALA A 214 -10.27 -6.70 19.82
N GLY A 215 -10.80 -6.88 18.60
CA GLY A 215 -11.16 -8.19 18.03
C GLY A 215 -12.47 -8.77 18.58
N GLU A 216 -12.94 -9.87 17.99
CA GLU A 216 -14.26 -10.48 18.31
C GLU A 216 -14.42 -10.88 19.78
N ASN A 217 -13.31 -11.22 20.45
CA ASN A 217 -13.30 -11.63 21.86
C ASN A 217 -12.87 -10.49 22.81
N GLY A 218 -12.49 -9.32 22.28
CA GLY A 218 -11.91 -8.23 23.07
C GLY A 218 -10.56 -8.56 23.71
N LEU A 219 -9.73 -9.41 23.09
CA LEU A 219 -8.47 -9.91 23.64
C LEU A 219 -7.23 -9.46 22.84
N LEU A 220 -7.35 -8.40 22.05
CA LEU A 220 -6.27 -7.89 21.19
C LEU A 220 -5.99 -6.41 21.46
N PHE A 221 -4.83 -5.96 21.02
CA PHE A 221 -4.56 -4.54 20.77
C PHE A 221 -4.79 -4.26 19.29
N ASP A 222 -5.33 -3.08 18.95
CA ASP A 222 -5.55 -2.69 17.55
C ASP A 222 -5.20 -1.21 17.30
N PRO A 223 -4.24 -0.90 16.41
CA PRO A 223 -3.31 -1.84 15.76
C PRO A 223 -2.41 -2.57 16.78
N PRO A 224 -1.95 -3.81 16.50
CA PRO A 224 -1.07 -4.56 17.40
C PRO A 224 0.39 -4.08 17.34
N ALA A 225 0.83 -3.49 16.23
CA ALA A 225 2.16 -2.90 16.10
C ALA A 225 2.08 -1.55 15.38
N ILE A 226 2.85 -0.58 15.86
CA ILE A 226 2.93 0.77 15.28
C ILE A 226 4.38 1.27 15.19
N LEU A 227 4.65 2.07 14.15
CA LEU A 227 5.87 2.88 14.04
C LEU A 227 5.50 4.35 14.24
N VAL A 228 6.26 5.07 15.06
CA VAL A 228 6.03 6.48 15.37
C VAL A 228 7.32 7.31 15.34
N ASP A 229 7.18 8.63 15.29
CA ASP A 229 8.32 9.54 15.44
C ASP A 229 8.82 9.60 16.90
N GLN A 230 10.07 10.00 17.08
CA GLN A 230 10.59 10.36 18.39
C GLN A 230 9.73 11.48 19.02
N GLY A 231 9.30 11.28 20.26
CA GLY A 231 8.45 12.23 20.98
C GLY A 231 6.95 12.14 20.68
N THR A 232 6.48 11.20 19.84
CA THR A 232 5.05 10.91 19.71
C THR A 232 4.45 10.43 21.04
N THR A 233 3.23 10.85 21.33
CA THR A 233 2.42 10.31 22.43
C THR A 233 1.52 9.20 21.92
N VAL A 234 1.67 8.00 22.48
CA VAL A 234 0.75 6.87 22.23
C VAL A 234 -0.30 6.87 23.34
N ILE A 235 -1.57 6.80 22.94
CA ILE A 235 -2.75 6.75 23.80
C ILE A 235 -3.39 5.37 23.65
N TRP A 236 -3.38 4.58 24.70
CA TRP A 236 -4.14 3.34 24.78
C TRP A 236 -5.54 3.63 25.31
N GLU A 237 -6.58 3.31 24.54
CA GLU A 237 -7.99 3.57 24.89
C GLU A 237 -8.78 2.25 25.03
N TRP A 238 -9.48 2.08 26.16
CA TRP A 238 -10.22 0.85 26.45
C TRP A 238 -11.58 0.83 25.75
N THR A 239 -11.84 -0.24 25.00
CA THR A 239 -13.13 -0.49 24.32
C THR A 239 -14.23 -0.98 25.28
N GLY A 240 -13.86 -1.39 26.50
CA GLY A 240 -14.73 -2.08 27.44
C GLY A 240 -15.01 -3.57 27.10
N ALA A 241 -14.41 -4.11 26.04
CA ALA A 241 -14.59 -5.51 25.63
C ALA A 241 -13.50 -6.45 26.18
N GLY A 242 -13.86 -7.73 26.37
CA GLY A 242 -12.94 -8.79 26.82
C GLY A 242 -12.56 -8.80 28.31
N GLY A 243 -13.02 -7.83 29.09
CA GLY A 243 -12.79 -7.77 30.54
C GLY A 243 -11.57 -6.91 30.91
N GLY A 244 -10.91 -7.27 32.00
CA GLY A 244 -9.85 -6.44 32.59
C GLY A 244 -8.54 -6.55 31.82
N HIS A 245 -8.08 -5.42 31.27
CA HIS A 245 -6.82 -5.34 30.52
C HIS A 245 -5.85 -4.31 31.09
N ASN A 246 -4.56 -4.54 30.93
CA ASN A 246 -3.51 -3.54 31.13
C ASN A 246 -2.54 -3.48 29.95
N VAL A 247 -1.68 -2.47 29.98
CA VAL A 247 -0.59 -2.25 29.02
C VAL A 247 0.69 -2.21 29.84
N VAL A 248 1.58 -3.19 29.67
CA VAL A 248 2.85 -3.30 30.40
C VAL A 248 3.97 -3.63 29.42
N GLU A 249 5.00 -2.78 29.38
CA GLU A 249 6.20 -2.97 28.55
C GLU A 249 7.17 -3.98 29.19
N GLU A 250 7.84 -4.82 28.39
CA GLU A 250 8.66 -5.95 28.87
C GLU A 250 9.82 -5.54 29.82
N ASN A 251 10.34 -4.32 29.68
CA ASN A 251 11.46 -3.77 30.45
C ASN A 251 11.00 -2.74 31.50
N GLU A 252 9.69 -2.68 31.79
CA GLU A 252 9.05 -1.75 32.74
C GLU A 252 9.21 -0.25 32.38
N ALA A 253 9.50 0.09 31.12
CA ALA A 253 9.61 1.49 30.66
C ALA A 253 8.29 2.25 30.81
N PHE A 254 7.16 1.55 30.63
CA PHE A 254 5.82 2.06 30.92
C PHE A 254 4.86 0.96 31.38
N SER A 255 3.87 1.34 32.18
CA SER A 255 2.80 0.46 32.65
C SER A 255 1.54 1.26 32.98
N SER A 256 0.38 0.78 32.53
CA SER A 256 -0.93 1.30 32.96
C SER A 256 -1.34 0.83 34.36
N GLY A 257 -0.52 -0.01 35.01
CA GLY A 257 -0.80 -0.59 36.33
C GLY A 257 -1.76 -1.78 36.28
N SER A 258 -2.62 -1.88 37.31
CA SER A 258 -3.61 -2.97 37.43
C SER A 258 -4.60 -2.98 36.25
N PRO A 259 -5.09 -4.16 35.83
CA PRO A 259 -6.10 -4.24 34.76
C PRO A 259 -7.35 -3.41 35.01
N ALA A 260 -7.82 -2.71 33.96
CA ALA A 260 -9.01 -1.87 33.92
C ALA A 260 -10.06 -2.42 32.94
N GLU A 261 -11.34 -2.13 33.21
CA GLU A 261 -12.51 -2.65 32.48
C GLU A 261 -13.41 -1.54 31.92
N GLU A 262 -13.21 -0.28 32.29
CA GLU A 262 -14.12 0.82 31.98
C GLU A 262 -13.86 1.39 30.57
N GLU A 263 -14.88 1.34 29.70
CA GLU A 263 -14.87 1.93 28.35
C GLU A 263 -14.50 3.42 28.41
N GLY A 264 -13.59 3.86 27.54
CA GLY A 264 -13.05 5.23 27.55
C GLY A 264 -12.02 5.51 28.65
N THR A 265 -11.59 4.49 29.41
CA THR A 265 -10.32 4.58 30.15
C THR A 265 -9.19 4.82 29.17
N THR A 266 -8.25 5.72 29.53
CA THR A 266 -7.07 6.02 28.72
C THR A 266 -5.79 5.89 29.54
N PHE A 267 -4.73 5.46 28.88
CA PHE A 267 -3.36 5.49 29.37
C PHE A 267 -2.48 6.10 28.28
N GLU A 268 -1.59 7.03 28.63
CA GLU A 268 -0.76 7.77 27.69
C GLU A 268 0.73 7.63 28.02
N HIS A 269 1.57 7.50 26.99
CA HIS A 269 3.03 7.55 27.12
C HIS A 269 3.66 8.32 25.96
N THR A 270 4.54 9.26 26.28
CA THR A 270 5.29 10.06 25.29
C THR A 270 6.71 9.51 25.15
N PHE A 271 7.07 9.09 23.94
CA PHE A 271 8.37 8.49 23.62
C PHE A 271 9.46 9.56 23.44
N ALA A 272 9.58 10.48 24.40
CA ALA A 272 10.47 11.65 24.33
C ALA A 272 11.96 11.32 24.50
N ASP A 273 12.27 10.29 25.30
CA ASP A 273 13.64 9.83 25.56
C ASP A 273 14.05 8.62 24.68
N ALA A 274 13.15 8.13 23.82
CA ALA A 274 13.41 7.04 22.89
C ALA A 274 14.35 7.47 21.75
N SER A 275 15.16 6.54 21.26
CA SER A 275 16.07 6.72 20.14
C SER A 275 15.51 6.12 18.84
N GLU A 276 16.06 6.56 17.72
CA GLU A 276 15.85 5.94 16.41
C GLU A 276 16.30 4.47 16.43
N GLY A 277 15.39 3.57 16.04
CA GLY A 277 15.60 2.12 16.09
C GLY A 277 15.13 1.43 17.39
N ASP A 278 14.67 2.19 18.39
CA ASP A 278 14.14 1.59 19.63
C ASP A 278 12.81 0.86 19.40
N VAL A 279 12.66 -0.30 20.05
CA VAL A 279 11.48 -1.15 19.97
C VAL A 279 10.99 -1.50 21.39
N PHE A 280 9.75 -1.11 21.68
CA PHE A 280 9.10 -1.31 22.97
C PHE A 280 7.97 -2.34 22.83
N ARG A 281 8.22 -3.57 23.26
CA ARG A 281 7.23 -4.65 23.26
C ARG A 281 6.40 -4.59 24.53
N TYR A 282 5.09 -4.70 24.40
CA TYR A 282 4.17 -4.63 25.54
C TYR A 282 3.10 -5.70 25.48
N ALA A 283 2.57 -6.09 26.62
CA ALA A 283 1.49 -7.07 26.72
C ALA A 283 0.45 -6.67 27.76
N CYS A 284 -0.71 -7.31 27.66
CA CYS A 284 -1.67 -7.37 28.75
C CYS A 284 -1.31 -8.58 29.62
N GLU A 285 -0.82 -8.36 30.84
CA GLU A 285 -0.31 -9.43 31.73
C GLU A 285 -1.26 -10.64 31.88
N PRO A 286 -2.58 -10.49 32.15
CA PRO A 286 -3.48 -11.64 32.27
C PRO A 286 -3.75 -12.37 30.93
N HIS A 287 -3.44 -11.75 29.78
CA HIS A 287 -3.82 -12.23 28.45
C HIS A 287 -2.64 -12.44 27.48
N GLN A 288 -1.39 -12.19 27.92
CA GLN A 288 -0.17 -12.38 27.12
C GLN A 288 -0.06 -13.81 26.55
N ALA A 289 -0.41 -14.82 27.35
CA ALA A 289 -0.38 -16.23 26.96
C ALA A 289 -1.37 -16.61 25.85
N VAL A 290 -2.42 -15.79 25.63
CA VAL A 290 -3.42 -16.00 24.57
C VAL A 290 -3.27 -15.01 23.40
N GLY A 291 -2.16 -14.27 23.34
CA GLY A 291 -1.83 -13.41 22.19
C GLY A 291 -2.12 -11.93 22.37
N MET A 292 -2.48 -11.45 23.57
CA MET A 292 -2.68 -10.02 23.81
C MET A 292 -1.33 -9.30 24.02
N LYS A 293 -0.63 -9.08 22.90
CA LYS A 293 0.69 -8.46 22.80
C LYS A 293 0.68 -7.35 21.75
N GLY A 294 1.55 -6.37 21.89
CA GLY A 294 1.81 -5.36 20.89
C GLY A 294 3.24 -4.82 20.92
N ALA A 295 3.52 -3.86 20.04
CA ALA A 295 4.81 -3.17 20.01
C ALA A 295 4.71 -1.72 19.49
N VAL A 296 5.59 -0.86 20.00
CA VAL A 296 5.86 0.48 19.46
C VAL A 296 7.31 0.51 18.98
N ALA A 297 7.54 0.79 17.71
CA ALA A 297 8.84 1.12 17.15
C ALA A 297 9.00 2.65 17.01
N VAL A 298 10.22 3.18 17.08
CA VAL A 298 10.48 4.63 17.06
C VAL A 298 11.55 5.03 16.03
N GLY A 299 11.25 6.07 15.23
CA GLY A 299 12.17 6.69 14.27
C GLY A 299 12.24 5.98 12.91
N ALA A 300 13.39 5.99 12.24
CA ALA A 300 13.69 5.00 11.21
C ALA A 300 14.26 3.74 11.86
N VAL A 301 13.36 2.79 12.13
CA VAL A 301 13.74 1.37 12.04
C VAL A 301 13.99 1.02 10.58
N ASP A 302 14.85 0.03 10.29
CA ASP A 302 14.95 -0.57 8.95
C ASP A 302 13.54 -0.89 8.42
N ASP A 303 13.27 -0.61 7.14
CA ASP A 303 11.93 -0.68 6.56
C ASP A 303 11.30 -2.09 6.62
N GLN A 304 12.11 -3.12 6.93
CA GLN A 304 11.68 -4.47 7.32
C GLN A 304 10.73 -4.52 8.54
N LEU A 305 10.64 -3.44 9.32
CA LEU A 305 9.73 -3.33 10.45
C LEU A 305 8.39 -2.67 10.12
N ILE A 306 8.09 -2.24 8.89
CA ILE A 306 6.86 -1.50 8.55
C ILE A 306 5.90 -2.36 7.70
N GLY A 307 4.64 -2.42 8.13
CA GLY A 307 3.50 -2.90 7.37
C GLY A 307 2.36 -1.87 7.36
N GLY A 308 2.36 -0.98 6.35
CA GLY A 308 1.23 -0.11 6.01
C GLY A 308 1.51 1.41 6.03
N GLU A 309 1.51 1.99 4.83
CA GLU A 309 1.35 3.40 4.39
C GLU A 309 1.29 4.57 5.43
N GLY A 310 2.11 5.62 5.21
CA GLY A 310 2.05 6.85 6.05
C GLY A 310 2.87 8.09 5.62
N GLY A 311 3.07 8.36 4.33
CA GLY A 311 4.15 9.23 3.80
C GLY A 311 4.29 10.73 4.20
N SER A 312 5.40 11.31 3.68
CA SER A 312 5.73 12.74 3.46
C SER A 312 6.77 13.44 4.35
N GLY A 313 8.03 13.46 3.89
CA GLY A 313 9.01 14.52 4.18
C GLY A 313 10.04 14.63 3.05
N GLY A 314 10.20 15.79 2.40
CA GLY A 314 11.06 15.89 1.21
C GLY A 314 11.77 17.23 1.03
N GLU A 315 12.94 17.17 0.36
CA GLU A 315 13.74 18.24 -0.26
C GLU A 315 14.80 17.52 -1.14
N GLY A 316 15.09 17.83 -2.42
CA GLY A 316 14.48 18.73 -3.39
C GLY A 316 15.35 18.85 -4.67
N SER A 317 14.94 19.72 -5.62
CA SER A 317 15.74 20.33 -6.70
C SER A 317 15.77 19.73 -8.15
N SER A 318 15.06 20.46 -9.02
CA SER A 318 15.49 20.97 -10.35
C SER A 318 15.10 20.25 -11.66
N GLY A 319 14.61 21.06 -12.61
CA GLY A 319 14.29 20.71 -14.01
C GLY A 319 12.85 20.21 -14.22
N GLY A 320 12.05 20.66 -15.20
CA GLY A 320 12.24 21.76 -16.15
C GLY A 320 11.57 21.50 -17.51
N GLY A 321 10.39 22.06 -17.76
CA GLY A 321 9.86 22.25 -19.13
C GLY A 321 8.41 21.84 -19.40
N SER A 322 7.90 22.38 -20.51
CA SER A 322 6.72 21.91 -21.28
C SER A 322 5.31 22.20 -20.73
N SER A 323 4.79 23.36 -21.13
CA SER A 323 3.35 23.65 -21.16
C SER A 323 2.60 22.80 -22.20
N LEU A 324 1.41 22.31 -21.85
CA LEU A 324 0.36 21.96 -22.83
C LEU A 324 -0.85 22.87 -22.65
N SER A 325 -1.31 23.47 -23.74
CA SER A 325 -2.35 24.51 -23.74
C SER A 325 -3.76 23.92 -23.82
N ALA A 326 -4.69 24.46 -23.02
CA ALA A 326 -6.10 24.12 -23.09
C ALA A 326 -6.75 24.60 -24.40
N SER A 327 -6.82 23.72 -25.41
CA SER A 327 -7.61 23.95 -26.62
C SER A 327 -8.00 22.65 -27.33
N ASP A 328 -8.75 21.78 -26.65
CA ASP A 328 -9.58 20.76 -27.29
C ASP A 328 -10.87 20.54 -26.46
N ILE A 329 -11.85 21.45 -26.63
CA ILE A 329 -13.21 21.28 -26.13
C ILE A 329 -14.18 21.36 -27.32
N GLY A 330 -14.62 20.19 -27.78
CA GLY A 330 -15.58 20.02 -28.88
C GLY A 330 -16.95 19.57 -28.39
N THR A 331 -17.75 20.51 -27.87
CA THR A 331 -19.24 20.53 -27.88
C THR A 331 -20.05 19.22 -27.89
N LEU A 332 -20.89 19.03 -26.86
CA LEU A 332 -22.33 18.82 -27.07
C LEU A 332 -23.14 19.39 -25.88
N ALA A 333 -24.42 19.69 -26.11
CA ALA A 333 -25.22 20.56 -25.23
C ALA A 333 -26.65 20.03 -24.97
N LEU A 334 -27.39 20.75 -24.11
CA LEU A 334 -28.83 20.61 -23.77
C LEU A 334 -29.13 19.47 -22.77
N GLY A 335 -29.97 19.64 -21.74
CA GLY A 335 -30.71 20.83 -21.26
C GLY A 335 -31.75 20.45 -20.18
N PHE A 336 -32.41 21.48 -19.59
CA PHE A 336 -33.44 21.40 -18.52
C PHE A 336 -32.94 20.98 -17.12
N GLY A 337 -33.46 21.50 -16.00
CA GLY A 337 -34.44 22.58 -15.79
C GLY A 337 -34.85 22.69 -14.30
N LEU A 338 -35.05 23.91 -13.77
CA LEU A 338 -35.34 24.13 -12.33
C LEU A 338 -36.75 23.69 -11.90
N ALA A 339 -36.85 23.11 -10.69
CA ALA A 339 -37.82 23.41 -9.61
C ALA A 339 -37.53 22.48 -8.40
N GLY A 340 -37.71 22.85 -7.14
CA GLY A 340 -38.09 24.11 -6.49
C GLY A 340 -38.02 23.94 -4.96
N ALA A 341 -37.76 25.00 -4.21
CA ALA A 341 -37.54 24.93 -2.75
C ALA A 341 -38.83 25.07 -1.91
N LEU A 342 -38.71 24.83 -0.59
CA LEU A 342 -39.71 25.01 0.50
C LEU A 342 -40.83 23.94 0.52
N LEU A 343 -41.12 23.25 1.63
CA LEU A 343 -41.47 23.78 2.96
C LEU A 343 -41.22 22.74 4.08
N VAL A 344 -40.83 23.23 5.27
CA VAL A 344 -40.91 22.52 6.55
C VAL A 344 -41.91 23.28 7.44
N PRO A 345 -42.86 22.60 8.10
CA PRO A 345 -42.83 22.64 9.57
C PRO A 345 -43.19 21.32 10.27
N LEU A 346 -42.37 20.99 11.28
CA LEU A 346 -42.76 20.53 12.61
C LEU A 346 -44.12 19.83 12.79
N PHE A 347 -44.09 18.57 13.23
CA PHE A 347 -44.93 18.15 14.37
C PHE A 347 -44.16 17.25 15.33
N TYR A 348 -44.27 17.58 16.62
CA TYR A 348 -43.67 16.92 17.77
C TYR A 348 -44.78 16.30 18.63
N ALA A 349 -44.41 15.33 19.48
CA ALA A 349 -45.26 14.65 20.49
C ALA A 349 -46.38 13.72 19.96
N ALA A 350 -46.74 12.63 20.65
CA ALA A 350 -46.05 11.94 21.76
C ALA A 350 -46.65 10.54 22.02
N HIS A 351 -45.94 9.81 22.90
CA HIS A 351 -46.47 8.92 23.94
C HIS A 351 -46.70 7.42 23.65
N ARG A 352 -45.78 6.64 24.24
CA ARG A 352 -46.01 5.28 24.77
C ARG A 352 -47.37 5.15 25.48
N LYS A 353 -48.03 4.00 25.31
CA LYS A 353 -48.15 2.93 26.35
C LYS A 353 -49.45 2.12 26.21
N ALA A 354 -49.34 0.79 26.09
CA ALA A 354 -50.19 -0.16 26.84
C ALA A 354 -49.82 -1.64 26.54
N ASP A 355 -48.80 -2.16 27.23
CA ASP A 355 -48.96 -3.50 27.78
C ASP A 355 -49.79 -3.37 29.07
N ARG A 356 -50.94 -4.05 29.13
CA ARG A 356 -51.33 -4.95 30.23
C ARG A 356 -52.82 -5.36 30.22
N ASN A 357 -53.01 -6.65 30.49
CA ASN A 357 -54.18 -7.29 31.13
C ASN A 357 -55.46 -7.49 30.29
N ALA A 358 -55.57 -8.62 29.61
CA ALA A 358 -56.55 -9.68 29.93
C ALA A 358 -56.15 -11.00 29.24
#